data_AF-A0A9P4USG7-F1
#
_entry.id   AF-A0A9P4USG7-F1
#
_cell.length_a   1.000
_cell.length_b   1.000
_cell.length_c   1.000
_cell.angle_alpha   90.00
_cell.angle_beta   90.00
_cell.angle_gamma   90.00
#
_symmetry.space_group_name_H-M   'P 1'
#
loop_
_entity.id
_entity.type
_entity.pdbx_description
1 polymer ?
#
loop_
_entity_poly.entity_id
_entity_poly.type
_entity_poly.pdbx_seq_one_letter_code
_entity_poly.pdbx_strand_id
1 'polypeptide(L)'
;MSIEEQLIVKATDSADCNSLWLYCDSDLTKAEVKKIDTEEPRARSINSFKKDYTGNAEIKVDKLSDKKISTFQLWRQIHTERKAEFVKKKNALAAFNSEISKTIAHRHILAIANNESPYAQLRTLKKLLYPSSTDRQYKLLEKYKKIKKVPRRGDRNLWFEEYIQILREMVAAKMPEVQGTRAQQTFIRELQGIDPAWVANKQQRLINHDIDGKEDDYTSPVELVERYQKFVSKLKPIHTTLGTFATLALVGVDKQHTPDGQKYSCLCGKLH
;
A
#
# COMPACT_ATOMS: atom_id res chain seq x y z
N MET A 1 -7.33 -2.87 0.42
CA MET A 1 -6.28 -3.03 1.42
C MET A 1 -5.38 -4.17 1.01
N SER A 2 -4.08 -3.91 0.86
CA SER A 2 -3.10 -4.95 0.51
C SER A 2 -2.92 -5.92 1.68
N ILE A 3 -2.56 -7.18 1.42
CA ILE A 3 -2.23 -8.17 2.48
C ILE A 3 -1.19 -7.58 3.44
N GLU A 4 -0.26 -6.79 2.91
CA GLU A 4 0.79 -6.10 3.66
C GLU A 4 0.26 -5.05 4.66
N GLU A 5 -0.88 -4.42 4.39
CA GLU A 5 -1.52 -3.46 5.31
C GLU A 5 -2.24 -4.17 6.47
N GLN A 6 -2.84 -5.33 6.22
CA GLN A 6 -3.44 -6.16 7.28
C GLN A 6 -2.37 -6.75 8.23
N LEU A 7 -1.14 -6.94 7.72
CA LEU A 7 -0.01 -7.43 8.51
C LEU A 7 0.50 -6.40 9.52
N ILE A 8 0.54 -5.12 9.14
CA ILE A 8 0.91 -4.03 10.05
C ILE A 8 -0.08 -3.98 11.21
N VAL A 9 -1.39 -4.11 10.94
CA VAL A 9 -2.45 -4.07 11.96
C VAL A 9 -2.37 -5.25 12.95
N LYS A 10 -2.11 -6.48 12.49
CA LYS A 10 -1.97 -7.61 13.42
C LYS A 10 -0.70 -7.52 14.27
N ALA A 11 0.38 -7.03 13.69
CA ALA A 11 1.62 -6.78 14.43
C ALA A 11 1.44 -5.65 15.45
N THR A 12 0.61 -4.63 15.14
CA THR A 12 0.30 -3.55 16.08
C THR A 12 -0.48 -4.07 17.29
N ASP A 13 -1.48 -4.91 17.07
CA ASP A 13 -2.32 -5.47 18.14
C ASP A 13 -1.50 -6.36 19.10
N SER A 14 -0.60 -7.20 18.58
CA SER A 14 0.29 -8.06 19.38
C SER A 14 1.31 -7.25 20.20
N ALA A 15 1.81 -6.16 19.63
CA ALA A 15 2.73 -5.25 20.30
C ALA A 15 2.03 -4.40 21.39
N ASP A 16 0.78 -4.00 21.17
CA ASP A 16 -0.04 -3.25 22.14
C ASP A 16 -0.40 -4.11 23.36
N CYS A 17 -0.82 -5.35 23.16
CA CYS A 17 -1.18 -6.26 24.26
C CYS A 17 -0.04 -6.51 25.25
N ASN A 18 1.22 -6.44 24.80
CA ASN A 18 2.39 -6.72 25.62
C ASN A 18 3.23 -5.47 25.95
N SER A 19 2.76 -4.27 25.60
CA SER A 19 3.49 -2.99 25.76
C SER A 19 4.91 -3.04 25.16
N LEU A 20 5.07 -3.70 24.00
CA LEU A 20 6.36 -3.95 23.36
C LEU A 20 6.82 -2.83 22.42
N TRP A 21 5.94 -1.87 22.11
CA TRP A 21 6.23 -0.77 21.20
C TRP A 21 7.45 0.06 21.58
N LEU A 22 7.69 0.24 22.89
CA LEU A 22 8.88 0.93 23.41
C LEU A 22 10.22 0.29 22.97
N TYR A 23 10.18 -0.96 22.51
CA TYR A 23 11.33 -1.76 22.09
C TYR A 23 11.32 -2.10 20.58
N CYS A 24 10.21 -1.87 19.88
CA CYS A 24 9.98 -2.35 18.51
C CYS A 24 9.56 -1.27 17.51
N ASP A 25 9.25 -0.05 17.96
CA ASP A 25 8.75 1.01 17.07
C ASP A 25 9.75 1.34 15.96
N SER A 26 9.33 1.12 14.71
CA SER A 26 10.16 1.36 13.52
C SER A 26 10.36 2.83 13.19
N ASP A 27 9.59 3.72 13.83
CA ASP A 27 9.58 5.15 13.55
C ASP A 27 10.55 5.92 14.46
N LEU A 28 10.91 5.33 15.60
CA LEU A 28 11.94 5.82 16.50
C LEU A 28 13.35 5.59 15.95
N THR A 29 14.28 6.46 16.31
CA THR A 29 15.70 6.26 15.95
C THR A 29 16.32 5.16 16.81
N LYS A 30 17.36 4.49 16.29
CA LYS A 30 18.03 3.35 16.98
C LYS A 30 18.56 3.70 18.38
N ALA A 31 18.76 5.00 18.66
CA ALA A 31 19.20 5.50 19.96
C ALA A 31 18.05 5.69 20.97
N GLU A 32 16.82 5.87 20.49
CA GLU A 32 15.62 6.09 21.31
C GLU A 32 14.91 4.78 21.66
N VAL A 33 15.13 3.72 20.87
CA VAL A 33 14.59 2.38 21.15
C VAL A 33 15.28 1.81 22.38
N LYS A 34 14.49 1.53 23.42
CA LYS A 34 15.00 0.90 24.64
C LYS A 34 15.54 -0.48 24.31
N LYS A 35 16.67 -0.86 24.92
CA LYS A 35 17.18 -2.23 24.88
C LYS A 35 16.76 -2.94 26.15
N ILE A 36 16.05 -4.06 26.00
CA ILE A 36 15.60 -4.88 27.13
C ILE A 36 16.78 -5.27 28.04
N ASP A 37 17.96 -5.52 27.49
CA ASP A 37 19.17 -5.90 28.26
C ASP A 37 19.58 -4.86 29.32
N THR A 38 19.17 -3.60 29.15
CA THR A 38 19.45 -2.52 30.12
C THR A 38 18.57 -2.61 31.36
N GLU A 39 17.41 -3.28 31.26
CA GLU A 39 16.42 -3.45 32.34
C GLU A 39 16.61 -4.77 33.11
N GLU A 40 17.68 -5.54 32.84
CA GLU A 40 17.92 -6.78 33.57
C GLU A 40 18.10 -6.48 35.07
N PRO A 41 17.24 -7.04 35.95
CA PRO A 41 17.32 -6.78 37.37
C PRO A 41 18.64 -7.35 37.92
N ARG A 42 19.55 -6.45 38.31
CA ARG A 42 20.84 -6.84 38.88
C ARG A 42 20.64 -7.43 40.27
N ALA A 43 21.19 -8.63 40.46
CA ALA A 43 21.26 -9.25 41.77
C ALA A 43 22.14 -8.40 42.71
N ARG A 44 21.62 -8.06 43.88
CA ARG A 44 22.42 -7.49 44.96
C ARG A 44 23.06 -8.63 45.72
N SER A 45 24.37 -8.54 45.95
CA SER A 45 25.05 -9.47 46.84
C SER A 45 24.53 -9.32 48.26
N ILE A 46 24.42 -10.44 48.98
CA ILE A 46 24.04 -10.49 50.41
C ILE A 46 24.92 -9.53 51.24
N ASN A 47 26.18 -9.34 50.84
CA ASN A 47 27.12 -8.45 51.51
C ASN A 47 26.68 -6.98 51.49
N SER A 48 25.87 -6.55 50.51
CA SER A 48 25.35 -5.17 50.43
C SER A 48 24.34 -4.81 51.53
N PHE A 49 23.79 -5.81 52.22
CA PHE A 49 22.84 -5.61 53.31
C PHE A 49 23.52 -5.45 54.69
N LYS A 50 24.86 -5.46 54.72
CA LYS A 50 25.66 -5.27 55.93
C LYS A 50 26.57 -4.03 55.75
N LYS A 51 26.27 -2.92 56.45
CA LYS A 51 27.06 -1.68 56.40
C LYS A 51 28.49 -1.83 56.94
N ASP A 52 28.75 -2.84 57.77
CA ASP A 52 29.97 -2.92 58.60
C ASP A 52 30.96 -4.01 58.14
N TYR A 53 30.81 -4.55 56.93
CA TYR A 53 31.65 -5.66 56.46
C TYR A 53 32.46 -5.27 55.22
N THR A 54 33.74 -5.01 55.41
CA THR A 54 34.74 -4.66 54.38
C THR A 54 35.58 -5.86 53.90
N GLY A 55 35.08 -7.08 54.11
CA GLY A 55 35.78 -8.32 53.73
C GLY A 55 35.05 -9.10 52.64
N ASN A 56 35.78 -9.51 51.60
CA ASN A 56 35.35 -10.40 50.49
C ASN A 56 35.07 -11.86 50.91
N ALA A 57 34.65 -12.11 52.16
CA ALA A 57 34.28 -13.45 52.59
C ALA A 57 32.81 -13.74 52.25
N GLU A 58 32.50 -14.95 51.78
CA GLU A 58 31.12 -15.41 51.58
C GLU A 58 30.39 -15.48 52.93
N ILE A 59 29.47 -14.55 53.15
CA ILE A 59 28.68 -14.50 54.39
C ILE A 59 27.49 -15.45 54.24
N LYS A 60 27.47 -16.53 55.03
CA LYS A 60 26.30 -17.40 55.17
C LYS A 60 25.15 -16.63 55.84
N VAL A 61 23.92 -16.90 55.38
CA VAL A 61 22.67 -16.24 55.82
C VAL A 61 22.49 -16.31 57.33
N ASP A 62 23.01 -17.37 57.97
CA ASP A 62 22.93 -17.64 59.41
C ASP A 62 23.58 -16.59 60.32
N LYS A 63 24.42 -15.68 59.77
CA LYS A 63 25.09 -14.61 60.53
C LYS A 63 24.37 -13.25 60.47
N LEU A 64 23.16 -13.18 59.90
CA LEU A 64 22.36 -11.96 59.84
C LEU A 64 21.40 -11.87 61.04
N SER A 65 21.23 -10.65 61.57
CA SER A 65 20.18 -10.34 62.55
C SER A 65 18.80 -10.45 61.91
N ASP A 66 17.78 -10.87 62.66
CA ASP A 66 16.40 -11.09 62.19
C ASP A 66 15.84 -9.95 61.33
N LYS A 67 16.07 -8.69 61.72
CA LYS A 67 15.64 -7.52 60.91
C LYS A 67 16.32 -7.44 59.55
N LYS A 68 17.58 -7.87 59.43
CA LYS A 68 18.34 -7.92 58.18
C LYS A 68 17.96 -9.14 57.33
N ILE A 69 17.53 -10.23 57.97
CA ILE A 69 16.95 -11.40 57.28
C ILE A 69 15.62 -11.00 56.62
N SER A 70 14.74 -10.28 57.34
CA SER A 70 13.46 -9.82 56.77
C SER A 70 13.63 -8.85 55.60
N THR A 71 14.58 -7.91 55.66
CA THR A 71 14.86 -7.01 54.53
C THR A 71 15.46 -7.74 53.33
N PHE A 72 16.30 -8.75 53.56
CA PHE A 72 16.82 -9.60 52.50
C PHE A 72 15.72 -10.46 51.85
N GLN A 73 14.81 -11.03 52.65
CA GLN A 73 13.66 -11.79 52.15
C GLN A 73 12.73 -10.92 51.29
N LEU A 74 12.42 -9.71 51.74
CA LEU A 74 11.62 -8.75 50.98
C LEU A 74 12.32 -8.34 49.68
N TRP A 75 13.63 -8.06 49.72
CA TRP A 75 14.41 -7.78 48.52
C TRP A 75 14.39 -8.97 47.54
N ARG A 76 14.56 -10.18 48.06
CA ARG A 76 14.55 -11.42 47.24
C ARG A 76 13.21 -11.59 46.54
N GLN A 77 12.09 -11.37 47.24
CA GLN A 77 10.74 -11.40 46.65
C GLN A 77 10.60 -10.38 45.50
N ILE A 78 10.92 -9.10 45.75
CA ILE A 78 10.87 -8.04 44.73
C ILE A 78 11.80 -8.37 43.55
N HIS A 79 12.99 -8.90 43.82
CA HIS A 79 13.93 -9.29 42.77
C HIS A 79 13.40 -10.46 41.94
N THR A 80 12.79 -11.46 42.57
CA THR A 80 12.17 -12.58 41.85
C THR A 80 11.00 -12.13 40.99
N GLU A 81 10.16 -11.22 41.49
CA GLU A 81 9.04 -10.63 40.74
C GLU A 81 9.54 -9.86 39.52
N ARG A 82 10.49 -8.93 39.72
CA ARG A 82 11.10 -8.16 38.62
C ARG A 82 11.79 -9.05 37.59
N LYS A 83 12.45 -10.13 38.03
CA LYS A 83 13.07 -11.10 37.12
C LYS A 83 12.01 -11.88 36.34
N ALA A 84 10.90 -12.24 36.97
CA ALA A 84 9.78 -12.89 36.28
C ALA A 84 9.15 -11.96 35.23
N GLU A 85 8.95 -10.68 35.54
CA GLU A 85 8.48 -9.67 34.58
C GLU A 85 9.45 -9.50 33.41
N PHE A 86 10.75 -9.41 33.69
CA PHE A 86 11.78 -9.33 32.65
C PHE A 86 11.75 -10.56 31.72
N VAL A 87 11.65 -11.77 32.28
CA VAL A 87 11.55 -13.01 31.49
C VAL A 87 10.28 -13.02 30.64
N LYS A 88 9.13 -12.60 31.20
CA LYS A 88 7.88 -12.46 30.44
C LYS A 88 8.04 -11.53 29.24
N LYS A 89 8.63 -10.34 29.44
CA LYS A 89 8.90 -9.37 28.36
C LYS A 89 9.85 -9.94 27.29
N LYS A 90 10.93 -10.61 27.72
CA LYS A 90 11.90 -11.24 26.81
C LYS A 90 11.26 -12.34 25.96
N ASN A 91 10.43 -13.18 26.57
CA ASN A 91 9.69 -14.22 25.86
C ASN A 91 8.66 -13.62 24.89
N ALA A 92 7.99 -12.54 25.27
CA ALA A 92 7.05 -11.83 24.41
C ALA A 92 7.76 -11.21 23.19
N LEU A 93 8.96 -10.64 23.34
CA LEU A 93 9.77 -10.18 22.20
C LEU A 93 10.20 -11.32 21.27
N ALA A 94 10.60 -12.46 21.82
CA ALA A 94 10.98 -13.62 21.01
C ALA A 94 9.78 -14.17 20.24
N ALA A 95 8.61 -14.22 20.87
CA ALA A 95 7.35 -14.59 20.21
C ALA A 95 7.01 -13.60 19.08
N PHE A 96 7.12 -12.30 19.33
CA PHE A 96 6.90 -11.25 18.33
C PHE A 96 7.86 -11.37 17.14
N ASN A 97 9.15 -11.66 17.37
CA ASN A 97 10.12 -11.93 16.31
C ASN A 97 9.71 -13.14 15.45
N SER A 98 9.22 -14.21 16.09
CA SER A 98 8.70 -15.38 15.39
C SER A 98 7.44 -15.04 14.57
N GLU A 99 6.54 -14.22 15.11
CA GLU A 99 5.34 -13.75 14.40
C GLU A 99 5.69 -12.92 13.18
N ILE A 100 6.63 -11.98 13.31
CA ILE A 100 7.18 -11.21 12.18
C ILE A 100 7.69 -12.18 11.12
N SER A 101 8.56 -13.11 11.47
CA SER A 101 9.16 -14.06 10.52
C SER A 101 8.12 -14.95 9.82
N LYS A 102 7.05 -15.36 10.51
CA LYS A 102 5.96 -16.19 9.96
C LYS A 102 5.03 -15.42 9.02
N THR A 103 4.84 -14.14 9.27
CA THR A 103 3.84 -13.31 8.57
C THR A 103 4.37 -12.69 7.28
N ILE A 104 5.68 -12.61 7.13
CA ILE A 104 6.32 -12.02 5.95
C ILE A 104 6.34 -13.01 4.78
N ALA A 105 6.17 -12.49 3.56
CA ALA A 105 6.33 -13.27 2.34
C ALA A 105 7.75 -13.86 2.23
N HIS A 106 7.86 -15.13 1.79
CA HIS A 106 9.11 -15.88 1.74
C HIS A 106 10.28 -15.13 1.06
N ARG A 107 9.98 -14.31 0.05
CA ARG A 107 10.95 -13.47 -0.67
C ARG A 107 11.74 -12.50 0.20
N HIS A 108 11.18 -12.05 1.32
CA HIS A 108 11.82 -11.08 2.22
C HIS A 108 12.46 -11.72 3.46
N ILE A 109 12.26 -13.03 3.68
CA ILE A 109 12.82 -13.75 4.84
C ILE A 109 14.35 -13.65 4.85
N LEU A 110 15.01 -13.84 3.70
CA LEU A 110 16.47 -13.76 3.59
C LEU A 110 17.02 -12.38 3.94
N ALA A 111 16.28 -11.31 3.64
CA ALA A 111 16.69 -9.95 3.96
C ALA A 111 16.66 -9.65 5.46
N ILE A 112 15.94 -10.48 6.23
CA ILE A 112 15.61 -10.25 7.64
C ILE A 112 16.33 -11.28 8.53
N ALA A 113 16.70 -12.43 7.97
CA ALA A 113 17.39 -13.53 8.67
C ALA A 113 18.65 -13.08 9.44
N ASN A 114 19.35 -12.05 8.96
CA ASN A 114 20.56 -11.52 9.61
C ASN A 114 20.28 -10.51 10.74
N ASN A 115 19.02 -10.15 10.98
CA ASN A 115 18.63 -9.15 11.97
C ASN A 115 18.05 -9.83 13.22
N GLU A 116 18.77 -9.76 14.33
CA GLU A 116 18.37 -10.38 15.61
C GLU A 116 17.29 -9.58 16.36
N SER A 117 17.26 -8.25 16.16
CA SER A 117 16.34 -7.36 16.86
C SER A 117 15.05 -7.14 16.05
N PRO A 118 13.86 -7.28 16.67
CA PRO A 118 12.57 -6.98 16.02
C PRO A 118 12.53 -5.59 15.38
N TYR A 119 13.13 -4.57 16.02
CA TYR A 119 13.26 -3.23 15.45
C TYR A 119 14.03 -3.22 14.12
N ALA A 120 15.15 -3.93 14.04
CA ALA A 120 15.97 -3.98 12.82
C ALA A 120 15.23 -4.70 11.69
N GLN A 121 14.47 -5.75 12.03
CA GLN A 121 13.61 -6.47 11.10
C GLN A 121 12.49 -5.58 10.56
N LEU A 122 11.74 -4.89 11.43
CA LEU A 122 10.67 -3.99 11.03
C LEU A 122 11.19 -2.80 10.21
N ARG A 123 12.36 -2.25 10.55
CA ARG A 123 12.96 -1.15 9.79
C ARG A 123 13.45 -1.58 8.40
N THR A 124 14.00 -2.78 8.27
CA THR A 124 14.39 -3.32 6.96
C THR A 124 13.17 -3.66 6.11
N LEU A 125 12.15 -4.27 6.71
CA LEU A 125 10.84 -4.48 6.08
C LEU A 125 10.22 -3.18 5.61
N LYS A 126 10.18 -2.16 6.45
CA LYS A 126 9.64 -0.84 6.10
C LYS A 126 10.34 -0.28 4.87
N LYS A 127 11.68 -0.36 4.81
CA LYS A 127 12.44 0.07 3.62
C LYS A 127 12.15 -0.74 2.36
N LEU A 128 11.87 -2.04 2.49
CA LEU A 128 11.66 -2.94 1.36
C LEU A 128 10.22 -2.90 0.83
N LEU A 129 9.25 -2.80 1.74
CA LEU A 129 7.82 -2.84 1.44
C LEU A 129 7.25 -1.45 1.17
N TYR A 130 7.80 -0.42 1.81
CA TYR A 130 7.48 0.97 1.50
C TYR A 130 8.49 1.47 0.46
N PRO A 131 8.17 1.46 -0.84
CA PRO A 131 9.06 2.03 -1.85
C PRO A 131 9.39 3.46 -1.45
N SER A 132 10.66 3.85 -1.56
CA SER A 132 11.09 5.23 -1.37
C SER A 132 10.18 6.15 -2.18
N SER A 133 9.98 7.39 -1.71
CA SER A 133 9.19 8.39 -2.46
C SER A 133 9.65 8.47 -3.92
N THR A 134 10.96 8.35 -4.16
CA THR A 134 11.57 8.27 -5.49
C THR A 134 11.12 7.05 -6.29
N ASP A 135 11.11 5.85 -5.71
CA ASP A 135 10.71 4.62 -6.39
C ASP A 135 9.23 4.61 -6.72
N ARG A 136 8.40 5.19 -5.83
CA ARG A 136 6.98 5.43 -6.12
C ARG A 136 6.81 6.38 -7.30
N GLN A 137 7.57 7.47 -7.34
CA GLN A 137 7.57 8.41 -8.46
C GLN A 137 8.02 7.74 -9.77
N TYR A 138 9.08 6.92 -9.74
CA TYR A 138 9.53 6.16 -10.92
C TYR A 138 8.46 5.19 -11.44
N LYS A 139 7.79 4.44 -10.55
CA LYS A 139 6.69 3.54 -10.93
C LYS A 139 5.52 4.31 -11.53
N LEU A 140 5.15 5.45 -10.95
CA LEU A 140 4.09 6.30 -11.48
C LEU A 140 4.45 6.86 -12.87
N LEU A 141 5.69 7.30 -13.04
CA LEU A 141 6.22 7.78 -14.31
C LEU A 141 6.23 6.68 -15.37
N GLU A 142 6.59 5.44 -15.01
CA GLU A 142 6.53 4.29 -15.91
C GLU A 142 5.09 3.99 -16.36
N LYS A 143 4.13 4.00 -15.42
CA LYS A 143 2.70 3.86 -15.73
C LYS A 143 2.22 4.98 -16.64
N TYR A 144 2.59 6.23 -16.34
CA TYR A 144 2.25 7.39 -17.16
C TYR A 144 2.82 7.27 -18.59
N LYS A 145 4.07 6.85 -18.74
CA LYS A 145 4.68 6.60 -20.07
C LYS A 145 3.94 5.53 -20.87
N LYS A 146 3.45 4.48 -20.21
CA LYS A 146 2.65 3.42 -20.86
C LYS A 146 1.30 3.93 -21.33
N ILE A 147 0.60 4.70 -20.50
CA ILE A 147 -0.77 5.17 -20.77
C ILE A 147 -0.80 6.46 -21.60
N LYS A 148 0.34 7.15 -21.75
CA LYS A 148 0.49 8.34 -22.61
C LYS A 148 -0.03 8.12 -24.03
N LYS A 149 0.15 6.94 -24.61
CA LYS A 149 -0.32 6.62 -25.96
C LYS A 149 -1.72 6.01 -25.90
N VAL A 150 -2.61 6.51 -26.76
CA VAL A 150 -3.96 5.93 -26.86
C VAL A 150 -3.85 4.48 -27.37
N PRO A 151 -4.46 3.50 -26.68
CA PRO A 151 -4.45 2.12 -27.14
C PRO A 151 -5.14 1.99 -28.49
N ARG A 152 -4.46 1.34 -29.45
CA ARG A 152 -5.00 1.07 -30.79
C ARG A 152 -6.16 0.07 -30.77
N ARG A 153 -6.18 -0.81 -29.76
CA ARG A 153 -7.19 -1.84 -29.52
C ARG A 153 -7.53 -1.82 -28.03
N GLY A 154 -8.80 -1.72 -27.68
CA GLY A 154 -9.26 -1.65 -26.28
C GLY A 154 -10.41 -0.65 -26.10
N ASP A 155 -11.03 -0.67 -24.92
CA ASP A 155 -12.04 0.30 -24.55
C ASP A 155 -11.39 1.67 -24.27
N ARG A 156 -11.78 2.68 -25.03
CA ARG A 156 -11.27 4.04 -24.90
C ARG A 156 -11.75 4.70 -23.61
N ASN A 157 -12.95 4.34 -23.14
CA ASN A 157 -13.50 4.90 -21.91
C ASN A 157 -12.68 4.46 -20.70
N LEU A 158 -12.35 3.16 -20.63
CA LEU A 158 -11.45 2.62 -19.61
C LEU A 158 -10.07 3.31 -19.65
N TRP A 159 -9.52 3.55 -20.84
CA TRP A 159 -8.26 4.29 -20.98
C TRP A 159 -8.35 5.73 -20.43
N PHE A 160 -9.46 6.44 -20.68
CA PHE A 160 -9.65 7.79 -20.13
C PHE A 160 -9.73 7.78 -18.60
N GLU A 161 -10.43 6.80 -18.01
CA GLU A 161 -10.53 6.66 -16.55
C GLU A 161 -9.16 6.39 -15.90
N GLU A 162 -8.40 5.44 -16.45
CA GLU A 162 -7.03 5.13 -16.00
C GLU A 162 -6.09 6.34 -16.15
N TYR A 163 -6.21 7.07 -17.27
CA TYR A 163 -5.41 8.27 -17.52
C TYR A 163 -5.72 9.39 -16.52
N ILE A 164 -7.00 9.64 -16.21
CA ILE A 164 -7.41 10.63 -15.19
C ILE A 164 -6.89 10.23 -13.82
N GLN A 165 -7.00 8.95 -13.46
CA GLN A 165 -6.54 8.45 -12.16
C GLN A 165 -5.03 8.70 -11.99
N ILE A 166 -4.23 8.33 -12.99
CA ILE A 166 -2.77 8.53 -12.96
C ILE A 166 -2.42 10.02 -12.94
N LEU A 167 -3.12 10.86 -13.70
CA LEU A 167 -2.90 12.31 -13.66
C LEU A 167 -3.15 12.87 -12.26
N ARG A 168 -4.22 12.45 -11.58
CA ARG A 168 -4.50 12.87 -10.19
C ARG A 168 -3.39 12.43 -9.24
N GLU A 169 -2.89 11.20 -9.37
CA GLU A 169 -1.76 10.69 -8.58
C GLU A 169 -0.47 11.47 -8.84
N MET A 170 -0.19 11.85 -10.10
CA MET A 170 0.98 12.64 -10.50
C MET A 170 0.90 14.11 -10.04
N VAL A 171 -0.30 14.71 -10.06
CA VAL A 171 -0.54 16.06 -9.50
C VAL A 171 -0.34 16.05 -7.99
N ALA A 172 -0.89 15.06 -7.29
CA ALA A 172 -0.71 14.91 -5.85
C ALA A 172 0.77 14.71 -5.46
N ALA A 173 1.53 13.97 -6.28
CA ALA A 173 2.97 13.78 -6.12
C ALA A 173 3.83 14.97 -6.59
N LYS A 174 3.21 16.05 -7.10
CA LYS A 174 3.88 17.26 -7.63
C LYS A 174 4.95 16.95 -8.68
N MET A 175 4.67 16.01 -9.59
CA MET A 175 5.64 15.60 -10.61
C MET A 175 5.85 16.67 -11.69
N PRO A 176 7.09 16.92 -12.15
CA PRO A 176 7.42 17.99 -13.10
C PRO A 176 6.84 17.78 -14.50
N GLU A 177 6.38 16.57 -14.81
CA GLU A 177 5.81 16.21 -16.12
C GLU A 177 4.35 16.65 -16.26
N VAL A 178 3.65 16.81 -15.14
CA VAL A 178 2.24 17.23 -15.09
C VAL A 178 2.11 18.69 -14.62
N GLN A 179 3.21 19.31 -14.20
CA GLN A 179 3.26 20.73 -13.90
C GLN A 179 3.14 21.59 -15.18
N GLY A 180 2.33 22.63 -15.09
CA GLY A 180 2.05 23.57 -16.19
C GLY A 180 1.32 22.91 -17.36
N THR A 181 1.64 23.35 -18.58
CA THR A 181 0.92 23.01 -19.81
C THR A 181 1.39 21.70 -20.46
N ARG A 182 2.43 21.05 -19.93
CA ARG A 182 3.09 19.87 -20.53
C ARG A 182 2.15 18.67 -20.68
N ALA A 183 1.37 18.35 -19.65
CA ALA A 183 0.40 17.25 -19.71
C ALA A 183 -0.75 17.53 -20.69
N GLN A 184 -1.17 18.79 -20.82
CA GLN A 184 -2.22 19.20 -21.78
C GLN A 184 -1.72 19.07 -23.22
N GLN A 185 -0.55 19.61 -23.52
CA GLN A 185 0.05 19.54 -24.86
C GLN A 185 0.33 18.10 -25.29
N THR A 186 0.79 17.25 -24.37
CA THR A 186 1.02 15.83 -24.66
C THR A 186 -0.28 15.10 -24.94
N PHE A 187 -1.33 15.30 -24.14
CA PHE A 187 -2.64 14.70 -24.41
C PHE A 187 -3.25 15.15 -25.75
N ILE A 188 -3.18 16.45 -26.06
CA ILE A 188 -3.69 17.01 -27.31
C ILE A 188 -2.96 16.42 -28.52
N ARG A 189 -1.63 16.24 -28.43
CA ARG A 189 -0.83 15.62 -29.50
C ARG A 189 -1.24 14.16 -29.75
N GLU A 190 -1.51 13.41 -28.69
CA GLU A 190 -1.89 11.99 -28.81
C GLU A 190 -3.32 11.83 -29.37
N LEU A 191 -4.22 12.79 -29.10
CA LEU A 191 -5.56 12.82 -29.70
C LEU A 191 -5.57 13.24 -31.18
N GLN A 192 -4.46 13.74 -31.73
CA GLN A 192 -4.39 14.19 -33.12
C GLN A 192 -4.72 13.07 -34.11
N GLY A 193 -4.37 11.83 -33.78
CA GLY A 193 -4.69 10.66 -34.60
C GLY A 193 -6.15 10.19 -34.52
N ILE A 194 -6.96 10.77 -33.63
CA ILE A 194 -8.36 10.37 -33.41
C ILE A 194 -9.31 11.44 -33.94
N ASP A 195 -9.19 12.66 -33.41
CA ASP A 195 -10.09 13.78 -33.74
C ASP A 195 -9.25 15.04 -34.07
N PRO A 196 -8.69 15.13 -35.29
CA PRO A 196 -7.79 16.23 -35.66
C PRO A 196 -8.48 17.60 -35.62
N ALA A 197 -9.79 17.67 -35.91
CA ALA A 197 -10.55 18.92 -35.89
C ALA A 197 -10.68 19.52 -34.48
N TRP A 198 -10.89 18.67 -33.47
CA TRP A 198 -10.97 19.12 -32.07
C TRP A 198 -9.60 19.56 -31.56
N VAL A 199 -8.56 18.79 -31.92
CA VAL A 199 -7.17 19.09 -31.58
C VAL A 199 -6.72 20.44 -32.15
N ALA A 200 -6.99 20.70 -33.43
CA ALA A 200 -6.63 21.97 -34.07
C ALA A 200 -7.26 23.18 -33.36
N ASN A 201 -8.54 23.09 -32.99
CA ASN A 201 -9.21 24.16 -32.24
C ASN A 201 -8.57 24.39 -30.86
N LYS A 202 -8.22 23.32 -30.14
CA LYS A 202 -7.58 23.43 -28.82
C LYS A 202 -6.13 23.90 -28.90
N GLN A 203 -5.37 23.47 -29.90
CA GLN A 203 -4.02 23.99 -30.16
C GLN A 203 -4.04 25.48 -30.49
N GLN A 204 -4.96 25.91 -31.35
CA GLN A 204 -5.10 27.33 -31.68
C GLN A 204 -5.47 28.17 -30.46
N ARG A 205 -6.33 27.66 -29.57
CA ARG A 205 -6.61 28.33 -28.29
C ARG A 205 -5.39 28.41 -27.38
N LEU A 206 -4.61 27.33 -27.26
CA LEU A 206 -3.36 27.34 -26.48
C LEU A 206 -2.37 28.37 -27.02
N ILE A 207 -2.16 28.42 -28.35
CA ILE A 207 -1.29 29.41 -28.99
C ILE A 207 -1.76 30.84 -28.71
N ASN A 208 -3.06 31.09 -28.79
CA ASN A 208 -3.61 32.41 -28.47
C ASN A 208 -3.38 32.78 -26.99
N HIS A 209 -3.56 31.82 -26.06
CA HIS A 209 -3.29 32.04 -24.64
C HIS A 209 -1.80 32.29 -24.34
N ASP A 210 -0.88 31.61 -25.05
CA ASP A 210 0.57 31.83 -24.96
C ASP A 210 0.96 33.23 -25.46
N ILE A 211 0.34 33.71 -26.55
CA ILE A 211 0.60 35.04 -27.13
C ILE A 211 0.02 36.16 -26.26
N ASP A 212 -1.17 35.96 -25.69
CA ASP A 212 -1.87 36.95 -24.88
C ASP A 212 -1.33 37.04 -23.43
N GLY A 213 -0.35 36.20 -23.06
CA GLY A 213 0.26 36.19 -21.71
C GLY A 213 -0.70 35.77 -20.59
N LYS A 214 -1.79 35.06 -20.92
CA LYS A 214 -2.78 34.56 -19.95
C LYS A 214 -2.46 33.14 -19.52
N GLU A 215 -1.32 32.96 -18.87
CA GLU A 215 -0.87 31.64 -18.40
C GLU A 215 -1.72 31.09 -17.24
N ASP A 216 -2.47 31.93 -16.52
CA ASP A 216 -3.27 31.51 -15.36
C ASP A 216 -4.59 30.82 -15.72
N ASP A 217 -5.05 30.91 -16.98
CA ASP A 217 -6.32 30.34 -17.47
C ASP A 217 -6.17 28.91 -18.05
N TYR A 218 -5.01 28.27 -17.86
CA TYR A 218 -4.82 26.91 -18.35
C TYR A 218 -5.75 25.92 -17.64
N THR A 219 -6.66 25.35 -18.42
CA THR A 219 -7.59 24.30 -17.99
C THR A 219 -6.82 23.11 -17.46
N SER A 220 -7.05 22.71 -16.21
CA SER A 220 -6.40 21.54 -15.60
C SER A 220 -6.37 20.33 -16.56
N PRO A 221 -5.26 19.55 -16.62
CA PRO A 221 -5.16 18.37 -17.49
C PRO A 221 -6.34 17.41 -17.32
N VAL A 222 -6.90 17.31 -16.10
CA VAL A 222 -8.07 16.48 -15.80
C VAL A 222 -9.34 17.05 -16.42
N GLU A 223 -9.59 18.35 -16.25
CA GLU A 223 -10.75 19.03 -16.86
C GLU A 223 -10.72 18.97 -18.39
N LEU A 224 -9.52 18.96 -18.99
CA LEU A 224 -9.37 18.87 -20.43
C LEU A 224 -9.85 17.51 -20.95
N VAL A 225 -9.54 16.42 -20.24
CA VAL A 225 -10.01 15.07 -20.57
C VAL A 225 -11.54 14.99 -20.41
N GLU A 226 -12.10 15.55 -19.33
CA GLU A 226 -13.55 15.58 -19.11
C GLU A 226 -14.29 16.38 -20.20
N ARG A 227 -13.71 17.50 -20.65
CA ARG A 227 -14.27 18.29 -21.77
C ARG A 227 -14.23 17.51 -23.07
N TYR A 228 -13.19 16.71 -23.32
CA TYR A 228 -13.13 15.83 -24.47
C TYR A 228 -14.21 14.73 -24.40
N GLN A 229 -14.38 14.07 -23.25
CA GLN A 229 -15.44 13.07 -23.06
C GLN A 229 -16.84 13.67 -23.31
N LYS A 230 -17.11 14.88 -22.79
CA LYS A 230 -18.36 15.63 -23.06
C LYS A 230 -18.52 16.00 -24.53
N PHE A 231 -17.43 16.26 -25.26
CA PHE A 231 -17.47 16.53 -26.68
C PHE A 231 -17.81 15.28 -27.48
N VAL A 232 -17.18 14.15 -27.16
CA VAL A 232 -17.46 12.86 -27.80
C VAL A 232 -18.91 12.42 -27.55
N SER A 233 -19.43 12.56 -26.33
CA SER A 233 -20.82 12.20 -26.02
C SER A 233 -21.85 13.09 -26.73
N LYS A 234 -21.52 14.35 -26.99
CA LYS A 234 -22.37 15.27 -27.76
C LYS A 234 -22.34 15.02 -29.26
N LEU A 235 -21.19 14.64 -29.81
CA LEU A 235 -21.05 14.36 -31.25
C LEU A 235 -21.49 12.95 -31.65
N LYS A 236 -21.38 11.99 -30.73
CA LYS A 236 -21.86 10.62 -30.90
C LYS A 236 -22.88 10.36 -29.80
N PRO A 237 -24.15 10.79 -29.96
CA PRO A 237 -25.19 10.24 -29.12
C PRO A 237 -25.15 8.72 -29.32
N ILE A 238 -24.87 8.00 -28.24
CA ILE A 238 -25.03 6.55 -28.23
C ILE A 238 -26.51 6.35 -28.53
N HIS A 239 -26.85 5.97 -29.76
CA HIS A 239 -28.15 5.37 -30.01
C HIS A 239 -28.18 4.13 -29.12
N THR A 240 -28.81 4.25 -27.97
CA THR A 240 -29.32 3.08 -27.26
C THR A 240 -30.26 2.40 -28.24
N THR A 241 -29.78 1.41 -28.98
CA THR A 241 -30.62 0.49 -29.74
C THR A 241 -31.35 -0.38 -28.73
N LEU A 242 -32.31 0.23 -28.07
CA LEU A 242 -33.23 -0.38 -27.13
C LEU A 242 -34.62 -0.10 -27.69
N GLY A 243 -35.19 -1.12 -28.32
CA GLY A 243 -36.61 -1.17 -28.67
C GLY A 243 -36.94 -0.94 -30.14
N THR A 244 -36.64 -1.89 -31.01
CA THR A 244 -37.50 -2.16 -32.18
C THR A 244 -37.70 -3.67 -32.29
N PHE A 245 -38.44 -4.21 -31.33
CA PHE A 245 -39.05 -5.53 -31.42
C PHE A 245 -40.54 -5.39 -31.09
N ALA A 246 -41.36 -6.09 -31.89
CA ALA A 246 -42.79 -6.32 -31.77
C ALA A 246 -43.77 -5.27 -32.36
N THR A 247 -44.14 -5.49 -33.62
CA THR A 247 -45.55 -5.76 -33.97
C THR A 247 -45.61 -6.85 -35.06
N LEU A 248 -46.11 -8.03 -34.69
CA LEU A 248 -46.40 -9.12 -35.61
C LEU A 248 -47.83 -9.61 -35.30
N ALA A 249 -48.76 -9.24 -36.18
CA ALA A 249 -50.12 -9.79 -36.42
C ALA A 249 -50.90 -8.72 -37.23
N LEU A 250 -51.48 -8.92 -38.42
CA LEU A 250 -51.86 -10.07 -39.25
C LEU A 250 -51.88 -9.60 -40.73
N VAL A 251 -51.51 -10.44 -41.69
CA VAL A 251 -52.31 -10.92 -42.86
C VAL A 251 -51.35 -10.77 -44.06
N GLY A 252 -51.08 -11.69 -44.98
CA GLY A 252 -51.45 -13.07 -45.26
C GLY A 252 -50.74 -13.46 -46.58
N VAL A 253 -50.81 -14.75 -46.91
CA VAL A 253 -50.57 -15.34 -48.25
C VAL A 253 -49.11 -15.59 -48.68
N ASP A 254 -48.78 -16.89 -48.60
CA ASP A 254 -48.00 -17.73 -49.52
C ASP A 254 -46.89 -17.13 -50.38
N LYS A 255 -45.70 -17.71 -50.24
CA LYS A 255 -45.04 -18.44 -51.34
C LYS A 255 -43.91 -19.35 -50.85
N GLN A 256 -43.97 -20.57 -51.37
CA GLN A 256 -43.03 -21.67 -51.20
C GLN A 256 -41.67 -21.34 -51.82
N HIS A 257 -40.57 -21.63 -51.12
CA HIS A 257 -39.38 -22.27 -51.71
C HIS A 257 -38.47 -22.84 -50.60
N THR A 258 -38.07 -24.09 -50.73
CA THR A 258 -37.08 -24.83 -49.92
C THR A 258 -36.02 -25.38 -50.89
N PRO A 259 -34.88 -25.94 -50.44
CA PRO A 259 -33.81 -25.36 -49.63
C PRO A 259 -32.40 -25.73 -50.18
N ASP A 260 -31.35 -25.03 -49.77
CA ASP A 260 -29.97 -25.53 -49.73
C ASP A 260 -29.40 -24.99 -48.40
N GLY A 261 -28.88 -25.73 -47.43
CA GLY A 261 -28.47 -27.12 -47.32
C GLY A 261 -27.40 -27.16 -46.23
N GLN A 262 -27.80 -27.12 -44.94
CA GLN A 262 -26.86 -27.35 -43.84
C GLN A 262 -27.59 -27.86 -42.59
N LYS A 263 -27.52 -29.19 -42.37
CA LYS A 263 -28.12 -29.87 -41.22
C LYS A 263 -27.18 -29.82 -40.03
N TYR A 264 -27.69 -29.37 -38.89
CA TYR A 264 -26.99 -29.49 -37.61
C TYR A 264 -27.67 -30.58 -36.76
N SER A 265 -26.87 -31.47 -36.18
CA SER A 265 -27.33 -32.57 -35.35
C SER A 265 -27.91 -32.06 -34.02
N CYS A 266 -29.19 -32.34 -33.76
CA CYS A 266 -29.83 -32.05 -32.48
C CYS A 266 -29.52 -33.15 -31.45
N LEU A 267 -29.50 -32.78 -30.16
CA LEU A 267 -29.17 -33.62 -29.00
C LEU A 267 -30.13 -34.82 -28.75
N CYS A 268 -31.14 -35.01 -29.59
CA CYS A 268 -32.01 -36.20 -29.60
C CYS A 268 -31.62 -37.28 -30.63
N GLY A 269 -30.52 -37.09 -31.37
CA GLY A 269 -29.95 -38.12 -32.25
C GLY A 269 -30.64 -38.30 -33.61
N LYS A 270 -31.48 -37.35 -34.06
CA LYS A 270 -32.01 -37.32 -35.44
C LYS A 270 -31.60 -36.04 -36.15
N LEU A 271 -31.33 -36.18 -37.46
CA LEU A 271 -30.95 -35.09 -38.37
C LEU A 271 -32.20 -34.47 -38.97
N HIS A 272 -32.42 -33.18 -38.70
CA HIS A 272 -33.38 -32.36 -39.44
C HIS A 272 -32.64 -31.56 -40.50
#